data_AF-A0A5P1FJ03-F1
#
_entry.id   AF-A0A5P1FJ03-F1
#
_cell.length_a   1.000
_cell.length_b   1.000
_cell.length_c   1.000
_cell.angle_alpha   90.00
_cell.angle_beta   90.00
_cell.angle_gamma   90.00
#
_symmetry.space_group_name_H-M   'P 1'
#
loop_
_entity.id
_entity.type
_entity.pdbx_description
1 polymer ?
#
loop_
_entity_poly.entity_id
_entity_poly.type
_entity_poly.pdbx_seq_one_letter_code
_entity_poly.pdbx_strand_id
1 'polypeptide(L)'
;MYMISGSWVTVPSKASDTIKRCFKCRGLATRVEIQGSQFTINLLGMMMVGSDGYLLSIAWTDGNAKTFFPKKVFCGGGRAISNMESLAPTSSLPRPSFDSLGELEKLEEDSSKYKVVRDTFLKGLKKKDKTAKVTAVYSCKHSSTFGASWSRAYERVAEITAETKTTGNVSYGWYGSNPQRMQEISGKGFGLEDALHGAFGCGIYFAPEEHPSLSSSFLKPDINGEYHIMLCKVTLGNTETIREGSNQYAPSEDHHDSGVNDNENPKCYVLWTKNMSAHILPQYVISFRISEKLEGNFLNDPIV
;
A
#
# COMPACT_ATOMS: atom_id res chain seq x y z
N MET A 1 0.41 -9.54 -23.98
CA MET A 1 0.99 -10.65 -23.22
C MET A 1 0.78 -10.41 -21.73
N TYR A 2 0.75 -11.45 -20.93
CA TYR A 2 0.66 -11.39 -19.48
C TYR A 2 1.75 -12.25 -18.84
N MET A 3 2.19 -11.89 -17.65
CA MET A 3 3.30 -12.53 -16.96
C MET A 3 2.78 -13.61 -16.02
N ILE A 4 3.22 -14.86 -16.22
CA ILE A 4 2.88 -16.00 -15.37
C ILE A 4 4.10 -16.89 -15.18
N SER A 5 4.39 -17.27 -13.93
CA SER A 5 5.54 -18.14 -13.59
C SER A 5 6.88 -17.71 -14.20
N GLY A 6 7.13 -16.39 -14.26
CA GLY A 6 8.37 -15.81 -14.80
C GLY A 6 8.46 -15.76 -16.33
N SER A 7 7.39 -16.10 -17.06
CA SER A 7 7.34 -16.03 -18.52
C SER A 7 6.20 -15.17 -19.05
N TRP A 8 6.45 -14.46 -20.16
CA TRP A 8 5.42 -13.71 -20.88
C TRP A 8 4.62 -14.64 -21.78
N VAL A 9 3.32 -14.75 -21.52
CA VAL A 9 2.38 -15.58 -22.28
C VAL A 9 1.43 -14.70 -23.08
N THR A 10 1.07 -15.14 -24.28
CA THR A 10 0.16 -14.41 -25.16
C THR A 10 -1.26 -14.44 -24.61
N VAL A 11 -1.93 -13.27 -24.58
CA VAL A 11 -3.36 -13.18 -24.23
C VAL A 11 -4.17 -13.80 -25.38
N PRO A 12 -5.11 -14.71 -25.12
CA PRO A 12 -5.95 -15.30 -26.16
C PRO A 12 -6.68 -14.25 -27.02
N SER A 13 -6.90 -14.55 -28.30
CA SER A 13 -7.44 -13.61 -29.30
C SER A 13 -8.74 -12.93 -28.85
N LYS A 14 -9.71 -13.69 -28.34
CA LYS A 14 -10.99 -13.17 -27.83
C LYS A 14 -10.81 -12.10 -26.73
N ALA A 15 -9.92 -12.35 -25.78
CA ALA A 15 -9.60 -11.38 -24.71
C ALA A 15 -8.80 -10.20 -25.27
N SER A 16 -7.84 -10.46 -26.16
CA SER A 16 -7.05 -9.42 -26.83
C SER A 16 -7.91 -8.43 -27.60
N ASP A 17 -8.94 -8.90 -28.31
CA ASP A 17 -9.82 -8.05 -29.11
C ASP A 17 -10.70 -7.15 -28.24
N THR A 18 -11.15 -7.64 -27.09
CA THR A 18 -11.85 -6.81 -26.09
C THR A 18 -10.94 -5.74 -25.50
N ILE A 19 -9.69 -6.08 -25.18
CA ILE A 19 -8.68 -5.11 -24.71
C ILE A 19 -8.39 -4.05 -25.77
N LYS A 20 -8.18 -4.46 -27.03
CA LYS A 20 -7.97 -3.53 -28.15
C LYS A 20 -9.17 -2.59 -28.35
N ARG A 21 -10.40 -3.11 -28.22
CA ARG A 21 -11.62 -2.27 -28.29
C ARG A 21 -11.65 -1.24 -27.17
N CYS A 22 -11.30 -1.64 -25.95
CA CYS A 22 -11.18 -0.73 -24.81
C CYS A 22 -10.17 0.40 -25.08
N PHE A 23 -8.97 0.07 -25.59
CA PHE A 23 -7.99 1.07 -26.02
C PHE A 23 -8.53 2.04 -27.08
N LYS A 24 -9.19 1.52 -28.13
CA LYS A 24 -9.79 2.34 -29.19
C LYS A 24 -10.83 3.32 -28.66
N CYS A 25 -11.58 2.91 -27.63
CA CYS A 25 -12.60 3.73 -26.97
C CYS A 25 -12.04 4.59 -25.82
N ARG A 26 -10.70 4.68 -25.66
CA ARG A 26 -10.05 5.40 -24.54
C ARG A 26 -10.49 4.92 -23.15
N GLY A 27 -10.92 3.66 -23.03
CA GLY A 27 -11.26 3.06 -21.76
C GLY A 27 -10.01 2.82 -20.91
N LEU A 28 -10.14 2.94 -19.59
CA LEU A 28 -9.04 2.73 -18.64
C LEU A 28 -9.01 1.31 -18.08
N ALA A 29 -10.15 0.61 -18.13
CA ALA A 29 -10.28 -0.76 -17.68
C ALA A 29 -11.34 -1.53 -18.47
N THR A 30 -11.20 -2.85 -18.55
CA THR A 30 -12.20 -3.73 -19.19
C THR A 30 -12.16 -5.12 -18.58
N ARG A 31 -13.28 -5.85 -18.63
CA ARG A 31 -13.34 -7.25 -18.19
C ARG A 31 -13.13 -8.17 -19.38
N VAL A 32 -12.35 -9.22 -19.17
CA VAL A 32 -12.08 -10.28 -20.15
C VAL A 32 -12.17 -11.64 -19.49
N GLU A 33 -12.43 -12.66 -20.30
CA GLU A 33 -12.36 -14.06 -19.87
C GLU A 33 -11.18 -14.74 -20.55
N ILE A 34 -10.34 -15.40 -19.75
CA ILE A 34 -9.15 -16.13 -20.20
C ILE A 34 -9.20 -17.51 -19.55
N GLN A 35 -9.24 -18.56 -20.37
CA GLN A 35 -9.29 -19.96 -19.92
C GLN A 35 -10.43 -20.26 -18.92
N GLY A 36 -11.59 -19.60 -19.10
CA GLY A 36 -12.76 -19.75 -18.23
C GLY A 36 -12.76 -18.87 -16.97
N SER A 37 -11.65 -18.18 -16.68
CA SER A 37 -11.55 -17.26 -15.55
C SER A 37 -11.78 -15.81 -15.99
N GLN A 38 -12.52 -15.05 -15.18
CA GLN A 38 -12.78 -13.63 -15.39
C GLN A 38 -11.64 -12.78 -14.82
N PHE A 39 -11.17 -11.82 -15.62
CA PHE A 39 -10.15 -10.86 -15.25
C PHE A 39 -10.60 -9.43 -15.53
N THR A 40 -10.29 -8.51 -14.62
CA THR A 40 -10.36 -7.08 -14.86
C THR A 40 -8.99 -6.58 -15.30
N ILE A 41 -8.92 -6.03 -16.50
CA ILE A 41 -7.72 -5.42 -17.08
C ILE A 41 -7.69 -3.94 -16.68
N ASN A 42 -6.63 -3.51 -16.01
CA ASN A 42 -6.30 -2.10 -15.77
C ASN A 42 -5.21 -1.68 -16.76
N LEU A 43 -5.60 -0.88 -17.77
CA LEU A 43 -4.69 -0.45 -18.84
C LEU A 43 -3.69 0.60 -18.39
N LEU A 44 -4.08 1.46 -17.45
CA LEU A 44 -3.19 2.49 -16.90
C LEU A 44 -2.10 1.86 -16.02
N GLY A 45 -2.50 0.90 -15.18
CA GLY A 45 -1.60 0.18 -14.29
C GLY A 45 -0.80 -0.93 -14.99
N MET A 46 -1.17 -1.30 -16.22
CA MET A 46 -0.60 -2.44 -16.93
C MET A 46 -0.71 -3.75 -16.12
N MET A 47 -1.90 -3.99 -15.56
CA MET A 47 -2.19 -5.16 -14.73
C MET A 47 -3.49 -5.84 -15.15
N MET A 48 -3.59 -7.13 -14.86
CA MET A 48 -4.85 -7.87 -14.86
C MET A 48 -5.10 -8.45 -13.47
N VAL A 49 -6.35 -8.36 -13.04
CA VAL A 49 -6.80 -8.76 -11.70
C VAL A 49 -7.83 -9.86 -11.86
N GLY A 50 -7.52 -11.06 -11.38
CA GLY A 50 -8.45 -12.18 -11.32
C GLY A 50 -9.53 -11.96 -10.27
N SER A 51 -10.66 -12.67 -10.39
CA SER A 51 -11.73 -12.65 -9.37
C SER A 51 -11.30 -13.18 -8.01
N ASP A 52 -10.22 -13.97 -7.98
CA ASP A 52 -9.53 -14.51 -6.81
C ASP A 52 -8.45 -13.57 -6.24
N GLY A 53 -8.32 -12.35 -6.78
CA GLY A 53 -7.31 -11.38 -6.38
C GLY A 53 -5.92 -11.62 -7.00
N TYR A 54 -5.77 -12.58 -7.91
CA TYR A 54 -4.49 -12.79 -8.61
C TYR A 54 -4.15 -11.58 -9.48
N LEU A 55 -3.02 -10.96 -9.17
CA LEU A 55 -2.44 -9.87 -9.95
C LEU A 55 -1.37 -10.41 -10.90
N LEU A 56 -1.57 -10.20 -12.20
CA LEU A 56 -0.57 -10.49 -13.23
C LEU A 56 -0.24 -9.19 -13.97
N SER A 57 1.03 -8.98 -14.25
CA SER A 57 1.47 -7.90 -15.12
C SER A 57 1.09 -8.17 -16.56
N ILE A 58 0.68 -7.13 -17.29
CA ILE A 58 0.44 -7.20 -18.73
C ILE A 58 1.38 -6.26 -19.47
N ALA A 59 1.78 -6.68 -20.67
CA ALA A 59 2.57 -5.90 -21.60
C ALA A 59 1.96 -6.02 -23.00
N TRP A 60 2.23 -5.06 -23.88
CA TRP A 60 1.72 -5.09 -25.24
C TRP A 60 2.72 -4.50 -26.22
N THR A 61 2.54 -4.86 -27.48
CA THR A 61 3.29 -4.33 -28.61
C THR A 61 2.32 -3.56 -29.49
N ASP A 62 2.68 -2.34 -29.89
CA ASP A 62 1.87 -1.54 -30.80
C ASP A 62 2.06 -1.95 -32.27
N GLY A 63 1.34 -1.28 -33.18
CA GLY A 63 1.43 -1.54 -34.62
C GLY A 63 2.79 -1.20 -35.25
N ASN A 64 3.67 -0.50 -34.53
CA ASN A 64 5.02 -0.13 -34.96
C ASN A 64 6.08 -1.05 -34.35
N ALA A 65 5.68 -2.21 -33.82
CA ALA A 65 6.55 -3.15 -33.12
C ALA A 65 7.21 -2.60 -31.83
N LYS A 66 6.72 -1.47 -31.29
CA LYS A 66 7.21 -0.94 -30.01
C LYS A 66 6.51 -1.66 -28.87
N THR A 67 7.30 -2.19 -27.93
CA THR A 67 6.78 -2.94 -26.79
C THR A 67 6.76 -2.07 -25.53
N PHE A 68 5.68 -2.20 -24.77
CA PHE A 68 5.41 -1.47 -23.53
C PHE A 68 5.29 -2.48 -22.39
N PHE A 69 6.13 -2.30 -21.38
CA PHE A 69 6.17 -3.12 -20.18
C PHE A 69 5.79 -2.31 -18.95
N PRO A 70 5.17 -2.94 -17.93
CA PRO A 70 4.90 -2.28 -16.66
C PRO A 70 6.21 -1.95 -15.96
N LYS A 71 6.24 -0.86 -15.20
CA LYS A 71 7.43 -0.46 -14.43
C LYS A 71 7.80 -1.48 -13.34
N LYS A 72 6.81 -2.24 -12.86
CA LYS A 72 6.97 -3.35 -11.90
C LYS A 72 6.24 -4.57 -12.44
N VAL A 73 6.88 -5.73 -12.36
CA VAL A 73 6.34 -6.99 -12.90
C VAL A 73 5.82 -7.88 -11.77
N PHE A 74 4.57 -8.29 -11.87
CA PHE A 74 3.87 -9.19 -10.95
C PHE A 74 3.56 -10.52 -11.66
N CYS A 75 3.69 -11.63 -10.94
CA CYS A 75 3.62 -12.98 -11.53
C CYS A 75 2.64 -13.91 -10.77
N GLY A 76 1.62 -13.35 -10.13
CA GLY A 76 0.66 -14.07 -9.29
C GLY A 76 1.08 -14.13 -7.82
N GLY A 77 0.11 -14.05 -6.91
CA GLY A 77 0.33 -14.12 -5.46
C GLY A 77 0.92 -12.85 -4.79
N GLY A 78 0.89 -11.69 -5.45
CA GLY A 78 1.32 -10.42 -4.84
C GLY A 78 2.84 -10.27 -4.58
N ARG A 79 3.66 -11.28 -4.88
CA ARG A 79 5.13 -11.19 -4.80
C ARG A 79 5.71 -10.72 -6.14
N ALA A 80 6.50 -9.66 -6.10
CA ALA A 80 7.35 -9.26 -7.21
C ALA A 80 8.39 -10.37 -7.46
N ILE A 81 8.55 -10.82 -8.71
CA ILE A 81 9.71 -11.65 -9.05
C ILE A 81 10.92 -10.73 -9.10
N SER A 82 11.72 -10.75 -8.04
CA SER A 82 13.12 -10.35 -8.12
C SER A 82 13.84 -11.43 -8.94
N ASN A 83 14.07 -11.17 -10.22
CA ASN A 83 15.23 -11.61 -11.00
C ASN A 83 15.01 -11.24 -12.48
N MET A 84 15.32 -9.99 -12.82
CA MET A 84 15.81 -9.63 -14.15
C MET A 84 16.63 -8.34 -14.00
N GLU A 85 17.82 -8.47 -13.41
CA GLU A 85 18.92 -7.58 -13.78
C GLU A 85 19.29 -7.85 -15.25
N SER A 86 19.80 -6.82 -15.93
CA SER A 86 20.18 -6.78 -17.35
C SER A 86 19.06 -6.39 -18.32
N LEU A 87 18.82 -5.08 -18.39
CA LEU A 87 18.89 -4.23 -19.59
C LEU A 87 18.23 -2.86 -19.29
N ALA A 88 18.72 -2.18 -18.24
CA ALA A 88 18.51 -0.74 -18.12
C ALA A 88 19.65 -0.04 -18.89
N PRO A 89 19.39 1.05 -19.64
CA PRO A 89 20.46 1.94 -20.04
C PRO A 89 21.15 2.42 -18.76
N THR A 90 22.48 2.39 -18.79
CA THR A 90 23.34 2.96 -17.76
C THR A 90 23.03 4.44 -17.60
N SER A 91 22.10 4.78 -16.71
CA SER A 91 22.09 6.08 -16.04
C SER A 91 22.36 5.84 -14.57
N SER A 92 23.64 6.00 -14.21
CA SER A 92 24.13 6.13 -12.85
C SER A 92 23.65 7.45 -12.24
N LEU A 93 22.33 7.64 -12.17
CA LEU A 93 21.78 8.69 -11.33
C LEU A 93 21.74 8.15 -9.89
N PRO A 94 22.33 8.86 -8.92
CA PRO A 94 22.29 8.44 -7.53
C PRO A 94 20.83 8.30 -7.10
N ARG A 95 20.49 7.17 -6.46
CA ARG A 95 19.19 7.04 -5.80
C ARG A 95 19.13 8.15 -4.74
N PRO A 96 18.14 9.04 -4.79
CA PRO A 96 18.03 10.10 -3.83
C PRO A 96 17.93 9.56 -2.39
N SER A 97 18.44 10.31 -1.41
CA SER A 97 18.16 10.04 0.01
C SER A 97 16.65 10.17 0.29
N PHE A 98 16.16 9.64 1.41
CA PHE A 98 14.73 9.66 1.76
C PHE A 98 14.11 11.08 1.73
N ASP A 99 14.93 12.12 1.90
CA ASP A 99 14.54 13.54 1.98
C ASP A 99 14.23 14.19 0.62
N SER A 100 14.37 13.47 -0.49
CA SER A 100 14.49 14.10 -1.82
C SER A 100 13.17 14.35 -2.55
N LEU A 101 12.02 14.14 -1.92
CA LEU A 101 10.70 14.29 -2.56
C LEU A 101 9.82 15.28 -1.79
N GLY A 102 9.36 16.33 -2.49
CA GLY A 102 8.87 17.59 -1.92
C GLY A 102 7.57 17.57 -1.10
N GLU A 103 6.90 16.42 -0.98
CA GLU A 103 5.67 16.30 -0.16
C GLU A 103 5.94 15.90 1.30
N LEU A 104 7.21 15.65 1.65
CA LEU A 104 7.66 15.42 3.02
C LEU A 104 8.39 16.64 3.58
N GLU A 105 8.16 16.93 4.85
CA GLU A 105 8.87 17.95 5.63
C GLU A 105 9.53 17.29 6.83
N LYS A 106 10.86 17.40 6.96
CA LYS A 106 11.52 16.95 8.18
C LYS A 106 11.13 17.87 9.33
N LEU A 107 10.66 17.31 10.44
CA LEU A 107 10.30 18.05 11.63
C LEU A 107 11.54 18.29 12.51
N GLU A 108 11.60 19.47 13.12
CA GLU A 108 12.60 19.78 14.15
C GLU A 108 12.41 18.92 15.40
N GLU A 109 13.50 18.39 15.95
CA GLU A 109 13.47 17.43 17.06
C GLU A 109 12.90 18.00 18.37
N ASP A 110 13.02 19.31 18.56
CA ASP A 110 12.51 20.02 19.71
C ASP A 110 11.01 20.38 19.58
N SER A 111 10.43 20.25 18.38
CA SER A 111 9.02 20.56 18.13
C SER A 111 8.09 19.61 18.87
N SER A 112 6.92 20.11 19.28
CA SER A 112 5.90 19.32 19.96
C SER A 112 5.39 18.17 19.08
N LYS A 113 5.19 18.41 17.79
CA LYS A 113 4.75 17.40 16.81
C LYS A 113 5.75 16.24 16.73
N TYR A 114 7.04 16.54 16.58
CA TYR A 114 8.09 15.52 16.56
C TYR A 114 8.05 14.66 17.82
N LYS A 115 8.04 15.30 19.01
CA LYS A 115 8.07 14.59 20.30
C LYS A 115 6.87 13.65 20.47
N VAL A 116 5.66 14.11 20.15
CA VAL A 116 4.44 13.29 20.25
C VAL A 116 4.54 12.06 19.34
N VAL A 117 4.83 12.26 18.05
CA VAL A 117 4.89 11.14 17.08
C VAL A 117 6.00 10.16 17.43
N ARG A 118 7.19 10.67 17.80
CA ARG A 118 8.32 9.85 18.26
C ARG A 118 7.95 9.01 19.47
N ASP A 119 7.35 9.64 20.49
CA ASP A 119 7.05 8.97 21.76
C ASP A 119 5.94 7.94 21.59
N THR A 120 4.92 8.23 20.79
CA THR A 120 3.90 7.26 20.38
C THR A 120 4.53 6.03 19.72
N PHE A 121 5.38 6.24 18.70
CA PHE A 121 6.04 5.15 17.99
C PHE A 121 6.92 4.31 18.91
N LEU A 122 7.78 4.97 19.71
CA LEU A 122 8.70 4.28 20.61
C LEU A 122 7.97 3.55 21.75
N LYS A 123 6.84 4.06 22.24
CA LYS A 123 6.00 3.39 23.26
C LYS A 123 5.52 2.02 22.76
N GLY A 124 5.13 1.93 21.50
CA GLY A 124 4.74 0.67 20.86
C GLY A 124 5.95 -0.21 20.54
N LEU A 125 6.97 0.35 19.88
CA LEU A 125 8.12 -0.40 19.38
C LEU A 125 9.00 -0.98 20.49
N LYS A 126 9.21 -0.24 21.59
CA LYS A 126 10.06 -0.68 22.71
C LYS A 126 9.52 -1.88 23.47
N LYS A 127 8.27 -2.29 23.20
CA LYS A 127 7.74 -3.59 23.65
C LYS A 127 8.50 -4.76 23.03
N LYS A 128 8.99 -4.62 21.79
CA LYS A 128 9.81 -5.62 21.07
C LYS A 128 11.31 -5.29 21.05
N ASP A 129 11.68 -4.03 20.81
CA ASP A 129 13.08 -3.61 20.78
C ASP A 129 13.33 -2.38 21.68
N LYS A 130 13.88 -2.62 22.87
CA LYS A 130 14.22 -1.57 23.85
C LYS A 130 15.31 -0.62 23.35
N THR A 131 16.09 -1.03 22.35
CA THR A 131 17.24 -0.27 21.82
C THR A 131 16.89 0.58 20.61
N ALA A 132 15.65 0.49 20.10
CA ALA A 132 15.20 1.22 18.94
C ALA A 132 15.38 2.75 19.11
N LYS A 133 15.84 3.39 18.03
CA LYS A 133 16.07 4.84 17.98
C LYS A 133 15.37 5.42 16.77
N VAL A 134 14.59 6.47 16.99
CA VAL A 134 14.07 7.33 15.92
C VAL A 134 15.19 8.27 15.48
N THR A 135 15.46 8.31 14.17
CA THR A 135 16.50 9.15 13.55
C THR A 135 15.91 10.40 12.90
N ALA A 136 14.65 10.33 12.46
CA ALA A 136 13.91 11.47 11.93
C ALA A 136 12.40 11.24 11.96
N VAL A 137 11.63 12.34 11.98
CA VAL A 137 10.18 12.33 11.74
C VAL A 137 9.89 13.34 10.64
N TYR A 138 9.11 12.91 9.65
CA TYR A 138 8.68 13.73 8.53
C TYR A 138 7.16 13.91 8.59
N SER A 139 6.65 15.10 8.32
CA SER A 139 5.22 15.32 8.08
C SER A 139 4.90 15.32 6.59
N CYS A 140 3.77 14.72 6.22
CA CYS A 140 3.22 14.82 4.87
C CYS A 140 2.52 16.18 4.71
N LYS A 141 3.02 17.01 3.78
CA LYS A 141 2.56 18.41 3.58
C LYS A 141 1.19 18.50 2.92
N HIS A 142 0.89 17.58 2.00
CA HIS A 142 -0.29 17.63 1.13
C HIS A 142 -0.44 18.98 0.40
N SER A 143 0.68 19.62 0.08
CA SER A 143 0.71 21.00 -0.45
C SER A 143 0.41 21.07 -1.95
N SER A 144 0.57 19.96 -2.68
CA SER A 144 0.16 19.88 -4.08
C SER A 144 -1.35 19.99 -4.26
N THR A 145 -1.81 20.32 -5.47
CA THR A 145 -3.24 20.34 -5.80
C THR A 145 -3.92 18.99 -5.56
N PHE A 146 -3.22 17.90 -5.90
CA PHE A 146 -3.66 16.55 -5.60
C PHE A 146 -3.72 16.28 -4.09
N GLY A 147 -2.63 16.55 -3.37
CA GLY A 147 -2.56 16.34 -1.92
C GLY A 147 -3.63 17.11 -1.15
N ALA A 148 -3.85 18.38 -1.49
CA ALA A 148 -4.87 19.21 -0.84
C ALA A 148 -6.29 18.70 -1.14
N SER A 149 -6.55 18.23 -2.36
CA SER A 149 -7.85 17.62 -2.71
C SER A 149 -8.07 16.31 -1.99
N TRP A 150 -7.01 15.51 -1.85
CA TRP A 150 -7.05 14.26 -1.11
C TRP A 150 -7.30 14.47 0.39
N SER A 151 -6.60 15.40 1.03
CA SER A 151 -6.83 15.75 2.45
C SER A 151 -8.28 16.18 2.69
N ARG A 152 -8.84 17.02 1.81
CA ARG A 152 -10.25 17.43 1.90
C ARG A 152 -11.22 16.27 1.70
N ALA A 153 -10.94 15.37 0.75
CA ALA A 153 -11.77 14.18 0.53
C ALA A 153 -11.76 13.28 1.77
N TYR A 154 -10.59 13.10 2.39
CA TYR A 154 -10.45 12.38 3.65
C TYR A 154 -11.24 13.03 4.78
N GLU A 155 -11.06 14.34 4.99
CA GLU A 155 -11.77 15.11 6.01
C GLU A 155 -13.28 14.97 5.85
N ARG A 156 -13.79 15.06 4.61
CA ARG A 156 -15.21 14.91 4.33
C ARG A 156 -15.74 13.51 4.66
N VAL A 157 -14.98 12.46 4.33
CA VAL A 157 -15.36 11.08 4.68
C VAL A 157 -15.32 10.89 6.20
N ALA A 158 -14.30 11.42 6.88
CA ALA A 158 -14.20 11.36 8.33
C ALA A 158 -15.38 12.07 9.02
N GLU A 159 -15.78 13.26 8.56
CA GLU A 159 -16.96 13.98 9.05
C GLU A 159 -18.25 13.19 8.87
N ILE A 160 -18.57 12.77 7.64
CA ILE A 160 -19.81 12.04 7.33
C ILE A 160 -19.89 10.75 8.15
N THR A 161 -18.77 10.05 8.28
CA THR A 161 -18.75 8.79 9.02
C THR A 161 -18.90 9.04 10.53
N ALA A 162 -18.48 10.20 11.04
CA ALA A 162 -18.64 10.57 12.45
C ALA A 162 -20.07 10.98 12.79
N GLU A 163 -20.76 11.64 11.84
CA GLU A 163 -22.17 12.03 11.99
C GLU A 163 -23.12 10.82 11.98
N THR A 164 -22.74 9.75 11.29
CA THR A 164 -23.61 8.59 11.06
C THR A 164 -23.36 7.43 12.02
N LYS A 165 -22.26 7.42 12.78
CA LYS A 165 -21.81 6.24 13.54
C LYS A 165 -21.35 6.58 14.96
N THR A 166 -21.68 5.71 15.91
CA THR A 166 -21.62 5.99 17.36
C THR A 166 -20.31 5.61 18.06
N THR A 167 -19.37 4.92 17.39
CA THR A 167 -18.09 4.52 18.00
C THR A 167 -16.91 4.64 17.03
N GLY A 168 -15.75 5.09 17.54
CA GLY A 168 -14.41 4.79 17.00
C GLY A 168 -14.10 5.14 15.53
N ASN A 169 -14.71 6.18 14.97
CA ASN A 169 -14.70 6.41 13.52
C ASN A 169 -13.32 6.70 12.89
N VAL A 170 -12.45 7.44 13.58
CA VAL A 170 -11.09 7.76 13.12
C VAL A 170 -10.09 7.16 14.08
N SER A 171 -9.14 6.41 13.53
CA SER A 171 -8.02 5.81 14.26
C SER A 171 -6.69 6.17 13.58
N TYR A 172 -5.59 5.75 14.19
CA TYR A 172 -4.27 5.82 13.59
C TYR A 172 -3.75 4.41 13.31
N GLY A 173 -3.09 4.27 12.16
CA GLY A 173 -2.53 3.01 11.71
C GLY A 173 -1.12 3.16 11.18
N TRP A 174 -0.24 2.24 11.55
CA TRP A 174 1.10 2.11 11.02
C TRP A 174 1.09 1.29 9.74
N TYR A 175 1.67 1.84 8.68
CA TYR A 175 1.87 1.18 7.40
C TYR A 175 3.35 0.99 7.12
N GLY A 176 3.75 -0.26 6.91
CA GLY A 176 5.10 -0.62 6.53
C GLY A 176 5.21 -0.88 5.03
N SER A 177 6.27 -0.38 4.41
CA SER A 177 6.61 -0.69 3.02
C SER A 177 8.10 -0.44 2.77
N ASN A 178 8.51 -0.45 1.50
CA ASN A 178 9.83 0.04 1.12
C ASN A 178 9.86 1.58 1.05
N PRO A 179 11.03 2.22 1.27
CA PRO A 179 11.14 3.69 1.33
C PRO A 179 10.65 4.40 0.07
N GLN A 180 11.00 3.89 -1.12
CA GLN A 180 10.56 4.45 -2.39
C GLN A 180 9.03 4.48 -2.49
N ARG A 181 8.36 3.40 -2.07
CA ARG A 181 6.90 3.34 -2.11
C ARG A 181 6.25 4.30 -1.12
N MET A 182 6.78 4.41 0.11
CA MET A 182 6.27 5.38 1.09
C MET A 182 6.37 6.82 0.57
N GLN A 183 7.46 7.18 -0.10
CA GLN A 183 7.57 8.49 -0.72
C GLN A 183 6.53 8.72 -1.83
N GLU A 184 6.28 7.71 -2.67
CA GLU A 184 5.24 7.78 -3.70
C GLU A 184 3.85 7.99 -3.08
N ILE A 185 3.53 7.24 -2.02
CA ILE A 185 2.25 7.35 -1.29
C ILE A 185 2.08 8.75 -0.70
N SER A 186 3.13 9.35 -0.14
CA SER A 186 3.07 10.71 0.42
C SER A 186 2.64 11.78 -0.59
N GLY A 187 2.89 11.58 -1.89
CA GLY A 187 2.51 12.54 -2.94
C GLY A 187 1.38 12.11 -3.86
N LYS A 188 1.09 10.81 -3.97
CA LYS A 188 0.10 10.26 -4.91
C LYS A 188 -1.02 9.47 -4.24
N GLY A 189 -0.94 9.30 -2.93
CA GLY A 189 -1.85 8.47 -2.16
C GLY A 189 -1.68 6.98 -2.38
N PHE A 190 -2.53 6.22 -1.70
CA PHE A 190 -2.56 4.77 -1.79
C PHE A 190 -3.20 4.32 -3.10
N GLY A 191 -2.63 3.26 -3.69
CA GLY A 191 -3.06 2.64 -4.93
C GLY A 191 -3.38 1.16 -4.75
N LEU A 192 -3.87 0.53 -5.82
CA LEU A 192 -4.19 -0.91 -5.81
C LEU A 192 -2.94 -1.77 -5.56
N GLU A 193 -1.77 -1.27 -5.93
CA GLU A 193 -0.47 -1.90 -5.68
C GLU A 193 -0.06 -1.94 -4.20
N ASP A 194 -0.77 -1.21 -3.32
CA ASP A 194 -0.57 -1.26 -1.86
C ASP A 194 -1.48 -2.28 -1.18
N ALA A 195 -2.44 -2.83 -1.91
CA ALA A 195 -3.32 -3.86 -1.38
C ALA A 195 -2.64 -5.23 -1.41
N LEU A 196 -2.89 -6.02 -0.37
CA LEU A 196 -2.34 -7.35 -0.18
C LEU A 196 -3.48 -8.34 0.03
N HIS A 197 -3.29 -9.56 -0.47
CA HIS A 197 -4.06 -10.72 -0.02
C HIS A 197 -3.36 -11.27 1.22
N GLY A 198 -3.88 -10.92 2.39
CA GLY A 198 -3.34 -11.34 3.68
C GLY A 198 -4.27 -12.28 4.42
N ALA A 199 -3.94 -12.55 5.69
CA ALA A 199 -4.69 -13.45 6.56
C ALA A 199 -6.17 -13.06 6.74
N PHE A 200 -6.52 -11.78 6.53
CA PHE A 200 -7.85 -11.23 6.75
C PHE A 200 -8.46 -10.67 5.45
N GLY A 201 -8.12 -11.27 4.30
CA GLY A 201 -8.65 -10.89 2.99
C GLY A 201 -7.75 -9.95 2.16
N CYS A 202 -8.32 -9.37 1.11
CA CYS A 202 -7.69 -8.44 0.17
C CYS A 202 -7.96 -6.99 0.56
N GLY A 203 -6.94 -6.27 1.00
CA GLY A 203 -7.06 -4.86 1.36
C GLY A 203 -5.71 -4.23 1.70
N ILE A 204 -5.74 -2.99 2.17
CA ILE A 204 -4.56 -2.31 2.70
C ILE A 204 -4.54 -2.53 4.21
N TYR A 205 -3.42 -3.06 4.68
CA TYR A 205 -3.24 -3.49 6.07
C TYR A 205 -2.55 -2.42 6.89
N PHE A 206 -3.08 -2.14 8.07
CA PHE A 206 -2.48 -1.24 9.05
C PHE A 206 -2.38 -1.93 10.40
N ALA A 207 -1.24 -1.74 11.07
CA ALA A 207 -1.12 -2.08 12.49
C ALA A 207 -1.68 -0.93 13.34
N PRO A 208 -2.47 -1.21 14.39
CA PRO A 208 -2.93 -0.19 15.33
C PRO A 208 -1.79 0.58 16.00
N GLU A 209 -2.07 1.81 16.45
CA GLU A 209 -1.11 2.75 17.03
C GLU A 209 -0.24 2.13 18.13
N GLU A 210 -0.81 1.24 18.93
CA GLU A 210 -0.18 0.56 20.06
C GLU A 210 0.84 -0.52 19.67
N HIS A 211 0.81 -0.94 18.39
CA HIS A 211 1.47 -2.13 17.86
C HIS A 211 2.26 -1.89 16.55
N PRO A 212 3.12 -0.85 16.44
CA PRO A 212 3.86 -0.54 15.20
C PRO A 212 4.68 -1.70 14.64
N SER A 213 5.21 -2.55 15.53
CA SER A 213 6.00 -3.72 15.15
C SER A 213 5.24 -4.79 14.37
N LEU A 214 3.91 -4.69 14.28
CA LEU A 214 3.11 -5.64 13.52
C LEU A 214 3.11 -5.32 12.02
N SER A 215 3.44 -4.09 11.62
CA SER A 215 3.65 -3.69 10.22
C SER A 215 5.10 -3.86 9.76
N SER A 216 5.96 -4.53 10.54
CA SER A 216 7.40 -4.64 10.28
C SER A 216 7.74 -5.52 9.06
N SER A 217 6.93 -6.54 8.76
CA SER A 217 7.27 -7.56 7.76
C SER A 217 7.37 -7.04 6.33
N PHE A 218 6.82 -5.86 6.05
CA PHE A 218 6.89 -5.21 4.75
C PHE A 218 8.00 -4.15 4.67
N LEU A 219 8.69 -3.89 5.77
CA LEU A 219 9.74 -2.90 5.83
C LEU A 219 10.99 -3.38 5.08
N LYS A 220 11.63 -2.42 4.40
CA LYS A 220 12.95 -2.60 3.81
C LYS A 220 13.85 -1.45 4.26
N PRO A 221 15.10 -1.72 4.64
CA PRO A 221 16.03 -0.65 4.94
C PRO A 221 16.29 0.18 3.68
N ASP A 222 16.57 1.46 3.87
CA ASP A 222 17.07 2.33 2.81
C ASP A 222 18.56 2.09 2.53
N ILE A 223 19.16 2.93 1.68
CA ILE A 223 20.58 2.81 1.32
C ILE A 223 21.54 3.05 2.50
N ASN A 224 21.07 3.67 3.58
CA ASN A 224 21.82 3.94 4.80
C ASN A 224 21.56 2.88 5.89
N GLY A 225 20.77 1.84 5.60
CA GLY A 225 20.38 0.82 6.57
C GLY A 225 19.26 1.27 7.52
N GLU A 226 18.55 2.36 7.23
CA GLU A 226 17.46 2.85 8.09
C GLU A 226 16.11 2.32 7.64
N TYR A 227 15.27 1.96 8.61
CA TYR A 227 13.89 1.57 8.37
C TYR A 227 12.98 2.79 8.43
N HIS A 228 11.89 2.73 7.70
CA HIS A 228 10.92 3.82 7.57
C HIS A 228 9.53 3.26 7.75
N ILE A 229 8.67 3.92 8.52
CA ILE A 229 7.28 3.49 8.71
C ILE A 229 6.36 4.70 8.66
N MET A 230 5.18 4.53 8.03
CA MET A 230 4.23 5.62 7.83
C MET A 230 3.12 5.54 8.88
N LEU A 231 2.82 6.66 9.54
CA LEU A 231 1.63 6.83 10.36
C LEU A 231 0.53 7.48 9.52
N CYS A 232 -0.59 6.80 9.38
CA CYS A 232 -1.77 7.30 8.68
C CYS A 232 -2.92 7.50 9.65
N LYS A 233 -3.73 8.54 9.41
CA LYS A 233 -5.10 8.57 9.90
C LYS A 233 -5.94 7.64 9.02
N VAL A 234 -6.76 6.82 9.66
CA VAL A 234 -7.63 5.85 9.00
C VAL A 234 -9.07 6.04 9.48
N THR A 235 -9.99 6.20 8.54
CA THR A 235 -11.43 6.24 8.83
C THR A 235 -11.96 4.81 8.76
N LEU A 236 -12.07 4.17 9.91
CA LEU A 236 -12.51 2.77 10.04
C LEU A 236 -14.03 2.63 9.88
N GLY A 237 -14.79 3.62 10.33
CA GLY A 237 -16.26 3.57 10.31
C GLY A 237 -16.81 2.38 11.10
N ASN A 238 -17.84 1.74 10.57
CA ASN A 238 -18.41 0.51 11.10
C ASN A 238 -17.55 -0.67 10.65
N THR A 239 -16.75 -1.18 11.58
CA THR A 239 -15.83 -2.29 11.36
C THR A 239 -16.55 -3.63 11.40
N GLU A 240 -16.20 -4.54 10.50
CA GLU A 240 -16.55 -5.95 10.61
C GLU A 240 -15.38 -6.77 11.15
N THR A 241 -15.66 -7.77 11.99
CA THR A 241 -14.62 -8.70 12.44
C THR A 241 -14.34 -9.75 11.38
N ILE A 242 -13.11 -9.80 10.88
CA ILE A 242 -12.67 -10.71 9.84
C ILE A 242 -12.02 -11.94 10.44
N ARG A 243 -12.45 -13.12 9.98
CA ARG A 243 -11.82 -14.39 10.36
C ARG A 243 -10.51 -14.58 9.59
N GLU A 244 -9.51 -15.11 10.29
CA GLU A 244 -8.26 -15.55 9.67
C GLU A 244 -8.55 -16.59 8.56
N GLY A 245 -7.82 -16.48 7.44
CA GLY A 245 -8.05 -17.26 6.22
C GLY A 245 -9.18 -16.75 5.31
N SER A 246 -9.75 -15.58 5.59
CA SER A 246 -10.80 -14.99 4.76
C SER A 246 -10.27 -14.59 3.37
N ASN A 247 -11.11 -14.77 2.34
CA ASN A 247 -10.85 -14.32 0.96
C ASN A 247 -11.64 -13.04 0.60
N GLN A 248 -12.22 -12.34 1.59
CA GLN A 248 -12.98 -11.12 1.36
C GLN A 248 -12.13 -10.04 0.70
N TYR A 249 -12.67 -9.32 -0.28
CA TYR A 249 -12.01 -8.20 -0.96
C TYR A 249 -12.81 -6.89 -0.88
N ALA A 250 -13.95 -6.96 -0.20
CA ALA A 250 -14.93 -5.91 0.00
C ALA A 250 -15.70 -6.26 1.29
N PRO A 251 -16.47 -5.31 1.84
CA PRO A 251 -17.29 -5.58 3.00
C PRO A 251 -18.22 -6.78 2.82
N SER A 252 -18.48 -7.55 3.88
CA SER A 252 -19.49 -8.63 3.83
C SER A 252 -20.91 -8.10 3.59
N GLU A 253 -21.20 -6.90 4.10
CA GLU A 253 -22.48 -6.22 3.98
C GLU A 253 -22.28 -4.72 3.76
N ASP A 254 -23.27 -4.06 3.14
CA ASP A 254 -23.19 -2.65 2.73
C ASP A 254 -23.02 -1.67 3.89
N HIS A 255 -23.35 -2.07 5.11
CA HIS A 255 -23.26 -1.22 6.29
C HIS A 255 -21.87 -1.23 6.95
N HIS A 256 -20.97 -2.12 6.53
CA HIS A 256 -19.58 -2.19 6.98
C HIS A 256 -18.66 -1.39 6.05
N ASP A 257 -17.68 -0.69 6.63
CA ASP A 257 -16.73 0.13 5.83
C ASP A 257 -15.32 -0.46 5.77
N SER A 258 -14.91 -1.18 6.82
CA SER A 258 -13.56 -1.75 6.97
C SER A 258 -13.58 -3.04 7.79
N GLY A 259 -12.49 -3.79 7.73
CA GLY A 259 -12.28 -5.01 8.51
C GLY A 259 -11.34 -4.80 9.69
N VAL A 260 -11.54 -5.57 10.75
CA VAL A 260 -10.64 -5.68 11.90
C VAL A 260 -10.52 -7.14 12.31
N ASN A 261 -9.37 -7.58 12.82
CA ASN A 261 -9.23 -8.97 13.28
C ASN A 261 -9.95 -9.24 14.62
N ASP A 262 -10.06 -8.22 15.47
CA ASP A 262 -10.65 -8.30 16.82
C ASP A 262 -11.16 -6.91 17.23
N ASN A 263 -12.41 -6.80 17.69
CA ASN A 263 -13.03 -5.53 18.04
C ASN A 263 -12.57 -4.97 19.41
N GLU A 264 -12.17 -5.83 20.34
CA GLU A 264 -11.78 -5.42 21.70
C GLU A 264 -10.30 -5.10 21.77
N ASN A 265 -9.48 -5.88 21.07
CA ASN A 265 -8.03 -5.73 21.03
C ASN A 265 -7.51 -5.83 19.58
N PRO A 266 -7.75 -4.79 18.77
CA PRO A 266 -7.35 -4.81 17.38
C PRO A 266 -5.83 -4.97 17.27
N LYS A 267 -5.43 -5.79 16.30
CA LYS A 267 -4.02 -5.99 15.90
C LYS A 267 -3.81 -5.70 14.41
N CYS A 268 -4.90 -5.59 13.66
CA CYS A 268 -4.92 -5.40 12.23
C CYS A 268 -6.18 -4.66 11.81
N TYR A 269 -6.02 -3.58 11.06
CA TYR A 269 -7.09 -2.97 10.28
C TYR A 269 -6.92 -3.34 8.81
N VAL A 270 -8.03 -3.70 8.15
CA VAL A 270 -8.10 -3.99 6.71
C VAL A 270 -8.99 -2.96 6.04
N LEU A 271 -8.39 -2.09 5.23
CA LEU A 271 -9.14 -1.13 4.42
C LEU A 271 -9.34 -1.67 3.02
N TRP A 272 -10.59 -1.86 2.64
CA TRP A 272 -10.97 -2.39 1.33
C TRP A 272 -10.55 -1.44 0.21
N THR A 273 -10.12 -2.01 -0.92
CA THR A 273 -9.65 -1.22 -2.07
C THR A 273 -10.70 -0.28 -2.65
N LYS A 274 -12.00 -0.62 -2.50
CA LYS A 274 -13.13 0.23 -2.87
C LYS A 274 -13.09 1.61 -2.17
N ASN A 275 -12.55 1.66 -0.95
CA ASN A 275 -12.62 2.82 -0.05
C ASN A 275 -11.24 3.46 0.22
N MET A 276 -10.15 2.91 -0.33
CA MET A 276 -8.77 3.24 0.07
C MET A 276 -8.35 4.71 -0.17
N SER A 277 -8.87 5.37 -1.21
CA SER A 277 -8.41 6.70 -1.60
C SER A 277 -8.97 7.83 -0.73
N ALA A 278 -10.07 7.62 -0.01
CA ALA A 278 -10.70 8.65 0.83
C ALA A 278 -10.76 8.27 2.32
N HIS A 279 -10.43 7.03 2.69
CA HIS A 279 -10.42 6.58 4.08
C HIS A 279 -9.02 6.59 4.72
N ILE A 280 -7.98 6.99 3.98
CA ILE A 280 -6.60 6.97 4.45
C ILE A 280 -5.96 8.32 4.19
N LEU A 281 -5.28 8.86 5.20
CA LEU A 281 -4.46 10.06 5.07
C LEU A 281 -3.10 9.86 5.77
N PRO A 282 -1.99 9.73 5.03
CA PRO A 282 -0.64 9.83 5.56
C PRO A 282 -0.47 11.12 6.34
N GLN A 283 0.06 11.00 7.55
CA GLN A 283 0.39 12.15 8.37
C GLN A 283 1.88 12.27 8.55
N TYR A 284 2.55 11.17 8.85
CA TYR A 284 3.97 11.17 9.19
C TYR A 284 4.71 9.97 8.60
N VAL A 285 6.00 10.14 8.35
CA VAL A 285 6.94 9.03 8.18
C VAL A 285 8.00 9.12 9.26
N ILE A 286 8.27 7.99 9.90
CA ILE A 286 9.25 7.87 10.98
C ILE A 286 10.40 7.04 10.45
N SER A 287 11.60 7.62 10.47
CA SER A 287 12.84 6.91 10.19
C SER A 287 13.45 6.43 11.51
N PHE A 288 13.89 5.18 11.53
CA PHE A 288 14.38 4.56 12.75
C PHE A 288 15.40 3.46 12.47
N ARG A 289 16.16 3.14 13.52
CA ARG A 289 17.09 2.00 13.57
C ARG A 289 16.69 1.06 14.69
N ILE A 290 16.86 -0.22 14.43
CA ILE A 290 16.68 -1.33 15.39
C ILE A 290 18.01 -2.05 15.59
N SER A 291 18.11 -2.87 16.63
CA SER A 291 19.31 -3.71 16.84
C SER A 291 19.45 -4.76 15.74
N GLU A 292 20.65 -4.90 15.16
CA GLU A 292 21.00 -5.97 14.21
C GLU A 292 20.63 -7.38 14.73
N LYS A 293 20.71 -7.60 16.05
CA LYS A 293 20.35 -8.88 16.69
C LYS A 293 18.85 -9.19 16.63
N LEU A 294 18.03 -8.17 16.44
CA LEU A 294 16.57 -8.26 16.46
C LEU A 294 15.97 -8.14 15.06
N GLU A 295 16.74 -7.79 14.02
CA GLU A 295 16.23 -7.63 12.65
C GLU A 295 15.49 -8.88 12.16
N GLY A 296 16.05 -10.07 12.37
CA GLY A 296 15.40 -11.33 11.98
C GLY A 296 14.07 -11.57 12.72
N ASN A 297 14.00 -11.32 14.02
CA ASN A 297 12.78 -11.55 14.81
C ASN A 297 11.75 -10.42 14.65
N PHE A 298 12.21 -9.21 14.35
CA PHE A 298 11.36 -8.04 14.15
C PHE A 298 10.57 -8.15 12.85
N LEU A 299 11.19 -8.69 11.79
CA LEU A 299 10.55 -8.84 10.48
C LEU A 299 9.65 -10.10 10.35
N ASN A 300 9.82 -11.08 11.25
CA ASN A 300 9.22 -12.42 11.13
C ASN A 300 7.95 -12.66 11.98
N ASP A 301 7.33 -11.63 12.54
CA ASP A 301 6.11 -11.77 13.37
C ASP A 301 4.97 -10.93 12.77
N PRO A 302 4.40 -11.40 11.64
CA PRO A 302 3.55 -10.59 10.78
C PRO A 302 2.09 -10.53 11.27
N ILE A 303 1.39 -9.48 10.84
CA ILE A 303 -0.09 -9.41 10.78
C ILE A 303 -0.66 -10.42 9.75
N VAL A 304 0.19 -10.93 8.86
CA VAL A 304 -0.16 -11.63 7.62
C VAL A 304 0.55 -12.97 7.49
#